data_AF-A1DDE5-F1
#
_entry.id   AF-A1DDE5-F1
#
_cell.length_a   1.000
_cell.length_b   1.000
_cell.length_c   1.000
_cell.angle_alpha   90.00
_cell.angle_beta   90.00
_cell.angle_gamma   90.00
#
_symmetry.space_group_name_H-M   'P 1'
#
loop_
_entity.id
_entity.type
_entity.pdbx_description
1 polymer ?
#
loop_
_entity_poly.entity_id
_entity_poly.type
_entity_poly.pdbx_seq_one_letter_code
_entity_poly.pdbx_strand_id
1 'polypeptide(L)'
;MAGKLPKSEVEFAAEYLRAETRHPWDPSPEKQDIFDPADEKTFESRILLEVVTNYVVKHGNNLTHHDSVPHHPRGHAMELTRPLDPSYERYRYLTVMAGPSFKNIQRVQQIHGSSDYMAAYKFDTSGIIDSALVPTLVPDVWKEGDRQKDSPDEYTQEDYLWVDMTYPLREIYIPKRRYHCPRSNRLVCVYTHIDFQRKHSLTTYTYTPKQNGIPDNEYTREEPDLPPCEKERQRREPDQWPVGFRIGTQEMVQGEPSLGWGVKPEWTARFQIDALRKLPNEADAREYIKLFDSGGLVIRPGGETKLRAEKVKTNPVHRMDVPEVIRLPIPPVS
;
A
#
# COMPACT_ATOMS: atom_id res chain seq x y z
N MET A 1 20.30 -18.84 3.29
CA MET A 1 20.33 -18.07 2.02
C MET A 1 18.98 -17.37 1.87
N ALA A 2 18.93 -16.05 1.72
CA ALA A 2 17.68 -15.34 1.43
C ALA A 2 17.17 -15.76 0.04
N GLY A 3 15.89 -16.09 -0.07
CA GLY A 3 15.28 -16.48 -1.35
C GLY A 3 15.14 -15.28 -2.29
N LYS A 4 14.96 -15.56 -3.59
CA LYS A 4 14.51 -14.55 -4.55
C LYS A 4 13.08 -14.13 -4.22
N LEU A 5 12.68 -12.93 -4.63
CA LEU A 5 11.29 -12.52 -4.66
C LEU A 5 10.77 -12.68 -6.09
N PRO A 6 10.26 -13.87 -6.46
CA PRO A 6 9.90 -14.15 -7.85
C PRO A 6 8.63 -13.40 -8.22
N LYS A 7 8.54 -13.07 -9.50
CA LYS A 7 7.31 -12.63 -10.12
C LYS A 7 6.56 -13.84 -10.69
N SER A 8 5.26 -13.73 -10.84
CA SER A 8 4.50 -14.64 -11.70
C SER A 8 3.41 -13.89 -12.43
N GLU A 9 2.88 -14.48 -13.48
CA GLU A 9 1.58 -14.05 -14.01
C GLU A 9 0.48 -14.82 -13.31
N VAL A 10 -0.57 -14.12 -12.92
CA VAL A 10 -1.79 -14.71 -12.37
C VAL A 10 -2.96 -14.20 -13.17
N GLU A 11 -3.92 -15.08 -13.42
CA GLU A 11 -5.13 -14.80 -14.15
C GLU A 11 -6.32 -14.85 -13.21
N PHE A 12 -7.18 -13.83 -13.28
CA PHE A 12 -8.46 -13.81 -12.59
C PHE A 12 -9.58 -13.62 -13.59
N ALA A 13 -10.73 -14.26 -13.33
CA ALA A 13 -11.96 -13.88 -14.01
C ALA A 13 -12.40 -12.50 -13.50
N ALA A 14 -12.80 -11.60 -14.40
CA ALA A 14 -13.26 -10.25 -14.02
C ALA A 14 -14.43 -10.29 -13.03
N GLU A 15 -15.33 -11.27 -13.17
CA GLU A 15 -16.46 -11.50 -12.25
C GLU A 15 -16.01 -11.85 -10.83
N TYR A 16 -14.94 -12.65 -10.70
CA TYR A 16 -14.36 -12.99 -9.41
C TYR A 16 -13.77 -11.74 -8.74
N LEU A 17 -12.97 -10.96 -9.48
CA LEU A 17 -12.42 -9.72 -8.97
C LEU A 17 -13.50 -8.73 -8.55
N ARG A 18 -14.58 -8.58 -9.32
CA ARG A 18 -15.74 -7.74 -8.92
C ARG A 18 -16.39 -8.20 -7.62
N ALA A 19 -16.35 -9.49 -7.29
CA ALA A 19 -16.89 -9.99 -6.04
C ALA A 19 -15.95 -9.72 -4.86
N GLU A 20 -14.65 -9.98 -5.05
CA GLU A 20 -13.62 -9.85 -4.00
C GLU A 20 -13.22 -8.40 -3.69
N THR A 21 -13.32 -7.51 -4.67
CA THR A 21 -12.85 -6.10 -4.55
C THR A 21 -13.96 -5.11 -4.25
N ARG A 22 -15.21 -5.57 -4.10
CA ARG A 22 -16.32 -4.71 -3.67
C ARG A 22 -15.97 -4.13 -2.30
N HIS A 23 -15.91 -2.80 -2.22
CA HIS A 23 -15.81 -2.11 -0.95
C HIS A 23 -17.03 -2.53 -0.10
N PRO A 24 -16.86 -3.27 1.01
CA PRO A 24 -18.00 -3.93 1.62
C PRO A 24 -19.05 -2.98 2.22
N TRP A 25 -18.76 -1.67 2.35
CA TRP A 25 -19.57 -0.75 3.15
C TRP A 25 -19.68 0.70 2.62
N ASP A 26 -19.77 0.93 1.30
CA ASP A 26 -20.26 2.23 0.83
C ASP A 26 -21.75 2.14 0.45
N PRO A 27 -22.69 2.63 1.30
CA PRO A 27 -24.12 2.58 1.03
C PRO A 27 -24.58 3.62 0.01
N SER A 28 -23.68 4.41 -0.60
CA SER A 28 -24.06 5.42 -1.60
C SER A 28 -23.51 5.09 -3.00
N PRO A 29 -24.33 4.51 -3.90
CA PRO A 29 -23.92 4.21 -5.28
C PRO A 29 -23.75 5.47 -6.15
N GLU A 30 -24.05 6.66 -5.64
CA GLU A 30 -24.03 7.90 -6.41
C GLU A 30 -22.72 8.66 -6.21
N LYS A 31 -21.76 8.38 -7.11
CA LYS A 31 -20.54 9.17 -7.46
C LYS A 31 -19.19 8.71 -6.89
N GLN A 32 -18.96 7.43 -6.67
CA GLN A 32 -17.59 6.91 -6.56
C GLN A 32 -17.17 6.15 -7.82
N ASP A 33 -15.91 6.36 -8.20
CA ASP A 33 -15.16 5.61 -9.20
C ASP A 33 -15.01 4.17 -8.70
N ILE A 34 -16.01 3.31 -8.93
CA ILE A 34 -16.01 1.90 -8.51
C ILE A 34 -15.04 1.14 -9.42
N PHE A 35 -14.16 0.33 -8.84
CA PHE A 35 -13.28 -0.53 -9.63
C PHE A 35 -14.11 -1.53 -10.41
N ASP A 36 -14.02 -1.49 -11.74
CA ASP A 36 -14.58 -2.50 -12.61
C ASP A 36 -13.47 -3.11 -13.48
N PRO A 37 -12.97 -4.32 -13.17
CA PRO A 37 -11.92 -4.97 -13.95
C PRO A 37 -12.32 -5.23 -15.41
N ALA A 38 -13.60 -5.09 -15.78
CA ALA A 38 -14.03 -5.12 -17.18
C ALA A 38 -13.87 -3.79 -17.92
N ASP A 39 -13.91 -2.67 -17.21
CA ASP A 39 -13.57 -1.36 -17.76
C ASP A 39 -12.04 -1.24 -17.82
N GLU A 40 -11.54 -1.09 -19.04
CA GLU A 40 -10.11 -0.92 -19.32
C GLU A 40 -9.49 0.18 -18.49
N LYS A 41 -10.18 1.32 -18.37
CA LYS A 41 -9.65 2.48 -17.69
C LYS A 41 -9.39 2.19 -16.22
N THR A 42 -10.35 1.56 -15.53
CA THR A 42 -10.18 1.24 -14.11
C THR A 42 -9.29 0.03 -13.89
N PHE A 43 -9.23 -0.92 -14.84
CA PHE A 43 -8.29 -2.04 -14.81
C PHE A 43 -6.84 -1.57 -14.88
N GLU A 44 -6.50 -0.67 -15.82
CA GLU A 44 -5.11 -0.24 -16.04
C GLU A 44 -4.60 0.74 -14.97
N SER A 45 -5.49 1.56 -14.41
CA SER A 45 -5.16 2.59 -13.41
C SER A 45 -5.14 2.09 -11.97
N ARG A 46 -5.42 0.81 -11.71
CA ARG A 46 -5.46 0.26 -10.34
C ARG A 46 -4.55 -0.95 -10.16
N ILE A 47 -3.77 -0.89 -9.09
CA ILE A 47 -3.05 -2.03 -8.52
C ILE A 47 -3.92 -2.66 -7.44
N LEU A 48 -3.89 -3.98 -7.30
CA LEU A 48 -4.53 -4.64 -6.16
C LEU A 48 -3.47 -4.93 -5.10
N LEU A 49 -3.78 -4.55 -3.86
CA LEU A 49 -2.99 -4.90 -2.68
C LEU A 49 -3.74 -5.95 -1.88
N GLU A 50 -3.11 -7.08 -1.57
CA GLU A 50 -3.67 -8.04 -0.61
C GLU A 50 -3.17 -7.72 0.80
N VAL A 51 -4.05 -7.24 1.66
CA VAL A 51 -3.72 -6.79 3.02
C VAL A 51 -4.46 -7.64 4.05
N VAL A 52 -3.77 -8.09 5.10
CA VAL A 52 -4.42 -8.71 6.26
C VAL A 52 -5.11 -7.63 7.08
N THR A 53 -6.43 -7.63 7.10
CA THR A 53 -7.24 -6.52 7.64
C THR A 53 -7.56 -6.69 9.13
N ASN A 54 -7.51 -7.90 9.67
CA ASN A 54 -7.88 -8.20 11.05
C ASN A 54 -6.69 -8.34 12.01
N TYR A 55 -5.46 -8.03 11.57
CA TYR A 55 -4.27 -8.07 12.41
C TYR A 55 -4.44 -7.21 13.67
N VAL A 56 -4.08 -7.78 14.82
CA VAL A 56 -4.07 -7.12 16.13
C VAL A 56 -2.95 -7.64 17.00
N VAL A 57 -2.56 -6.82 17.97
CA VAL A 57 -1.71 -7.22 19.10
C VAL A 57 -2.57 -7.25 20.35
N LYS A 58 -2.49 -8.34 21.11
CA LYS A 58 -3.21 -8.50 22.37
C LYS A 58 -2.53 -7.70 23.48
N HIS A 59 -3.34 -6.91 24.17
CA HIS A 59 -2.97 -6.21 25.39
C HIS A 59 -3.58 -6.88 26.61
N GLY A 60 -2.76 -7.04 27.65
CA GLY A 60 -3.21 -7.57 28.94
C GLY A 60 -4.25 -6.67 29.60
N ASN A 61 -4.91 -7.19 30.63
CA ASN A 61 -6.04 -6.55 31.32
C ASN A 61 -5.68 -5.28 32.13
N ASN A 62 -4.41 -4.88 32.17
CA ASN A 62 -3.96 -3.72 32.93
C ASN A 62 -3.86 -2.49 32.01
N LEU A 63 -4.54 -1.42 32.41
CA LEU A 63 -4.74 -0.11 31.75
C LEU A 63 -3.46 0.70 31.44
N THR A 64 -2.31 0.05 31.27
CA THR A 64 -1.10 0.74 30.77
C THR A 64 -1.28 1.02 29.29
N HIS A 65 -1.59 2.28 28.98
CA HIS A 65 -1.61 2.84 27.63
C HIS A 65 -0.30 2.53 26.87
N HIS A 66 -0.42 2.38 25.55
CA HIS A 66 0.41 1.54 24.70
C HIS A 66 1.75 2.14 24.22
N ASP A 67 2.81 1.31 24.27
CA ASP A 67 4.14 1.54 23.67
C ASP A 67 4.48 0.55 22.52
N SER A 68 3.71 -0.53 22.34
CA SER A 68 4.06 -1.65 21.44
C SER A 68 3.77 -1.38 19.96
N VAL A 69 2.82 -0.50 19.66
CA VAL A 69 2.53 -0.01 18.32
C VAL A 69 2.72 1.52 18.32
N PRO A 70 3.96 2.01 18.16
CA PRO A 70 4.27 3.43 18.33
C PRO A 70 3.44 4.31 17.40
N HIS A 71 3.21 5.56 17.81
CA HIS A 71 2.41 6.56 17.09
C HIS A 71 2.96 6.82 15.67
N HIS A 72 2.56 5.99 14.71
CA HIS A 72 2.91 6.18 13.32
C HIS A 72 2.22 7.45 12.82
N PRO A 73 2.96 8.40 12.21
CA PRO A 73 2.43 9.70 11.80
C PRO A 73 1.24 9.60 10.83
N ARG A 74 1.11 8.45 10.15
CA ARG A 74 0.10 8.17 9.12
C ARG A 74 -0.57 6.80 9.34
N GLY A 75 -0.67 6.33 10.57
CA GLY A 75 -1.26 5.02 10.85
C GLY A 75 -2.35 5.05 11.92
N HIS A 76 -2.42 6.12 12.73
CA HIS A 76 -3.19 6.30 13.98
C HIS A 76 -3.47 5.01 14.76
N ALA A 77 -2.94 4.87 15.96
CA ALA A 77 -3.32 3.73 16.82
C ALA A 77 -4.85 3.68 17.05
N MET A 78 -5.37 2.46 17.14
CA MET A 78 -6.75 2.17 17.48
C MET A 78 -6.79 1.05 18.50
N GLU A 79 -7.56 1.29 19.55
CA GLU A 79 -7.80 0.34 20.63
C GLU A 79 -9.18 -0.29 20.45
N LEU A 80 -9.26 -1.60 20.72
CA LEU A 80 -10.47 -2.40 20.67
C LEU A 80 -10.67 -3.03 22.05
N THR A 81 -11.65 -2.52 22.79
CA THR A 81 -11.90 -2.94 24.17
C THR A 81 -13.32 -3.47 24.37
N ARG A 82 -13.47 -4.37 25.33
CA ARG A 82 -14.75 -4.80 25.89
C ARG A 82 -14.63 -4.96 27.41
N PRO A 83 -15.71 -4.68 28.18
CA PRO A 83 -15.67 -4.85 29.62
C PRO A 83 -15.32 -6.29 30.01
N LEU A 84 -14.38 -6.46 30.95
CA LEU A 84 -13.94 -7.75 31.51
C LEU A 84 -13.22 -8.71 30.54
N ASP A 85 -13.01 -8.29 29.29
CA ASP A 85 -12.29 -9.04 28.27
C ASP A 85 -10.87 -8.48 28.04
N PRO A 86 -9.97 -9.23 27.39
CA PRO A 86 -8.69 -8.69 26.91
C PRO A 86 -8.89 -7.48 26.00
N SER A 87 -7.92 -6.58 25.96
CA SER A 87 -7.94 -5.46 25.01
C SER A 87 -7.03 -5.77 23.83
N TYR A 88 -7.32 -5.20 22.67
CA TYR A 88 -6.51 -5.36 21.46
C TYR A 88 -6.11 -4.01 20.91
N GLU A 89 -4.91 -3.91 20.37
CA GLU A 89 -4.45 -2.73 19.65
C GLU A 89 -4.09 -3.05 18.21
N ARG A 90 -4.10 -2.01 17.37
CA ARG A 90 -3.51 -2.01 16.03
C ARG A 90 -3.43 -0.59 15.47
N TYR A 91 -2.85 -0.44 14.28
CA TYR A 91 -3.04 0.77 13.48
C TYR A 91 -4.48 0.87 12.98
N ARG A 92 -5.02 2.08 12.78
CA ARG A 92 -6.36 2.29 12.24
C ARG A 92 -6.39 2.08 10.73
N TYR A 93 -5.32 2.46 10.04
CA TYR A 93 -5.24 2.39 8.59
C TYR A 93 -3.83 2.10 8.08
N LEU A 94 -3.79 1.51 6.88
CA LEU A 94 -2.65 1.47 5.97
C LEU A 94 -2.78 2.62 4.98
N THR A 95 -1.74 3.44 4.84
CA THR A 95 -1.75 4.60 3.94
C THR A 95 -1.05 4.26 2.65
N VAL A 96 -1.72 4.51 1.53
CA VAL A 96 -1.15 4.44 0.19
C VAL A 96 -0.94 5.84 -0.35
N MET A 97 0.23 6.07 -0.93
CA MET A 97 0.70 7.33 -1.47
C MET A 97 1.28 7.11 -2.87
N ALA A 98 1.43 8.21 -3.61
CA ALA A 98 2.08 8.23 -4.90
C ALA A 98 2.87 9.53 -5.06
N GLY A 99 3.95 9.49 -5.82
CA GLY A 99 4.79 10.66 -6.04
C GLY A 99 6.23 10.28 -6.42
N PRO A 100 6.96 11.17 -7.10
CA PRO A 100 8.24 10.84 -7.72
C PRO A 100 9.40 10.71 -6.72
N SER A 101 9.25 11.20 -5.49
CA SER A 101 10.32 11.23 -4.48
C SER A 101 9.79 11.19 -3.05
N PHE A 102 10.66 10.80 -2.13
CA PHE A 102 10.43 10.74 -0.67
C PHE A 102 9.90 12.06 -0.07
N LYS A 103 10.19 13.20 -0.70
CA LYS A 103 9.71 14.54 -0.27
C LYS A 103 8.57 15.10 -1.11
N ASN A 104 8.21 14.41 -2.17
CA ASN A 104 7.17 14.81 -3.10
C ASN A 104 6.17 13.66 -3.29
N ILE A 105 5.67 13.13 -2.17
CA ILE A 105 4.58 12.16 -2.18
C ILE A 105 3.27 12.80 -1.71
N GLN A 106 2.17 12.27 -2.24
CA GLN A 106 0.81 12.64 -1.87
C GLN A 106 0.04 11.41 -1.45
N ARG A 107 -0.82 11.57 -0.43
CA ARG A 107 -1.73 10.51 -0.01
C ARG A 107 -2.78 10.27 -1.09
N VAL A 108 -2.92 9.01 -1.51
CA VAL A 108 -3.91 8.57 -2.48
C VAL A 108 -5.08 7.91 -1.77
N GLN A 109 -4.83 7.03 -0.80
CA GLN A 109 -5.86 6.22 -0.16
C GLN A 109 -5.48 5.81 1.27
N GLN A 110 -6.49 5.57 2.10
CA GLN A 110 -6.33 4.94 3.41
C GLN A 110 -7.19 3.68 3.47
N ILE A 111 -6.57 2.55 3.79
CA ILE A 111 -7.20 1.24 3.89
C ILE A 111 -7.41 0.94 5.38
N HIS A 112 -8.66 0.75 5.80
CA HIS A 112 -9.00 0.50 7.20
C HIS A 112 -8.87 -0.98 7.56
N GLY A 113 -8.43 -1.27 8.79
CA GLY A 113 -8.57 -2.61 9.35
C GLY A 113 -10.01 -2.95 9.74
N SER A 114 -10.28 -4.23 9.98
CA SER A 114 -11.60 -4.78 10.34
C SER A 114 -12.15 -4.15 11.63
N SER A 115 -13.20 -3.34 11.58
CA SER A 115 -13.53 -2.38 12.66
C SER A 115 -13.93 -2.95 14.02
N ASP A 116 -14.09 -4.26 14.19
CA ASP A 116 -14.70 -4.82 15.39
C ASP A 116 -13.76 -5.67 16.26
N TYR A 117 -14.12 -5.73 17.54
CA TYR A 117 -13.45 -6.53 18.56
C TYR A 117 -13.52 -8.05 18.27
N MET A 118 -14.57 -8.55 17.63
CA MET A 118 -14.74 -9.99 17.41
C MET A 118 -13.77 -10.52 16.37
N ALA A 119 -13.47 -9.75 15.33
CA ALA A 119 -12.46 -10.07 14.33
C ALA A 119 -11.07 -10.09 14.97
N ALA A 120 -10.76 -9.10 15.81
CA ALA A 120 -9.53 -9.06 16.61
C ALA A 120 -9.41 -10.29 17.52
N TYR A 121 -10.47 -10.60 18.27
CA TYR A 121 -10.53 -11.77 19.15
C TYR A 121 -10.33 -13.07 18.38
N LYS A 122 -10.98 -13.24 17.22
CA LYS A 122 -10.81 -14.43 16.37
C LYS A 122 -9.38 -14.56 15.87
N PHE A 123 -8.77 -13.47 15.40
CA PHE A 123 -7.37 -13.47 14.98
C PHE A 123 -6.46 -13.97 16.12
N ASP A 124 -6.55 -13.35 17.30
CA ASP A 124 -5.75 -13.71 18.49
C ASP A 124 -5.97 -15.14 18.99
N THR A 125 -7.21 -15.63 18.99
CA THR A 125 -7.55 -16.92 19.63
C THR A 125 -7.53 -18.11 18.68
N SER A 126 -7.78 -17.91 17.39
CA SER A 126 -7.90 -18.99 16.41
C SER A 126 -6.89 -18.91 15.27
N GLY A 127 -6.13 -17.81 15.16
CA GLY A 127 -5.21 -17.57 14.05
C GLY A 127 -5.92 -17.37 12.69
N ILE A 128 -7.24 -17.14 12.69
CA ILE A 128 -7.99 -16.89 11.46
C ILE A 128 -7.58 -15.53 10.90
N ILE A 129 -7.10 -15.54 9.66
CA ILE A 129 -6.65 -14.36 8.92
C ILE A 129 -7.74 -13.93 7.96
N ASP A 130 -8.16 -12.68 8.08
CA ASP A 130 -9.06 -12.02 7.13
C ASP A 130 -8.22 -11.08 6.26
N SER A 131 -7.96 -11.46 5.01
CA SER A 131 -7.33 -10.59 4.02
C SER A 131 -8.34 -10.02 3.03
N ALA A 132 -8.00 -8.89 2.43
CA ALA A 132 -8.80 -8.25 1.39
C ALA A 132 -7.92 -7.82 0.21
N LEU A 133 -8.44 -8.00 -1.01
CA LEU A 133 -7.87 -7.43 -2.22
C LEU A 133 -8.41 -6.00 -2.40
N VAL A 134 -7.55 -5.01 -2.22
CA VAL A 134 -7.94 -3.60 -2.26
C VAL A 134 -7.45 -2.94 -3.54
N PRO A 135 -8.35 -2.53 -4.44
CA PRO A 135 -7.99 -1.73 -5.60
C PRO A 135 -7.49 -0.37 -5.15
N THR A 136 -6.25 -0.09 -5.50
CA THR A 136 -5.50 1.09 -5.13
C THR A 136 -5.15 1.85 -6.39
N LEU A 137 -5.51 3.13 -6.42
CA LEU A 137 -5.17 4.00 -7.54
C LEU A 137 -3.64 4.14 -7.60
N VAL A 138 -3.07 3.80 -8.75
CA VAL A 138 -1.78 4.38 -9.13
C VAL A 138 -2.17 5.57 -9.97
N PRO A 139 -1.94 6.80 -9.50
CA PRO A 139 -2.32 7.94 -10.30
C PRO A 139 -1.59 7.85 -11.64
N ASP A 140 -2.34 7.72 -12.73
CA ASP A 140 -1.92 8.31 -13.99
C ASP A 140 -1.78 9.80 -13.65
N VAL A 141 -0.55 10.28 -13.47
CA VAL A 141 -0.33 11.72 -13.36
C VAL A 141 -0.60 12.29 -14.75
N TRP A 142 -1.88 12.66 -14.93
CA TRP A 142 -2.48 13.52 -15.94
C TRP A 142 -2.21 13.15 -17.40
N LYS A 143 -3.25 12.67 -18.09
CA LYS A 143 -3.23 12.62 -19.56
C LYS A 143 -3.15 14.05 -20.11
N GLU A 144 -2.34 14.20 -21.15
CA GLU A 144 -2.13 15.38 -21.98
C GLU A 144 -3.48 15.88 -22.56
N GLY A 145 -4.27 16.60 -21.76
CA GLY A 145 -5.65 16.96 -22.08
C GLY A 145 -6.34 17.82 -21.02
N ASP A 146 -6.03 17.61 -19.74
CA ASP A 146 -6.48 18.47 -18.62
C ASP A 146 -5.62 19.75 -18.50
N ARG A 147 -5.40 20.42 -19.63
CA ARG A 147 -4.63 21.66 -19.72
C ARG A 147 -5.33 22.79 -18.96
N GLN A 148 -4.78 23.19 -17.82
CA GLN A 148 -4.92 24.57 -17.34
C GLN A 148 -3.60 25.30 -17.62
N LYS A 149 -3.73 26.43 -18.33
CA LYS A 149 -2.68 27.11 -19.11
C LYS A 149 -1.53 27.74 -18.29
N ASP A 150 -1.53 27.58 -16.97
CA ASP A 150 -0.72 28.39 -16.06
C ASP A 150 0.13 27.56 -15.05
N SER A 151 0.33 26.26 -15.26
CA SER A 151 1.25 25.43 -14.44
C SER A 151 2.55 25.17 -15.21
N PRO A 152 3.74 25.61 -14.74
CA PRO A 152 5.00 25.48 -15.49
C PRO A 152 5.67 24.09 -15.42
N ASP A 153 5.03 23.09 -14.82
CA ASP A 153 5.67 21.79 -14.59
C ASP A 153 5.24 20.76 -15.64
N GLU A 154 6.21 20.26 -16.41
CA GLU A 154 6.07 19.08 -17.28
C GLU A 154 5.78 17.85 -16.41
N TYR A 155 4.55 17.33 -16.46
CA TYR A 155 4.14 16.17 -15.68
C TYR A 155 4.49 14.86 -16.41
N THR A 156 5.31 14.04 -15.75
CA THR A 156 5.67 12.67 -16.13
C THR A 156 4.66 11.68 -15.52
N GLN A 157 4.35 10.62 -16.26
CA GLN A 157 3.72 9.40 -15.75
C GLN A 157 4.31 9.03 -14.37
N GLU A 158 3.46 8.81 -13.36
CA GLU A 158 3.93 8.44 -12.02
C GLU A 158 4.18 6.93 -11.96
N ASP A 159 5.43 6.58 -11.69
CA ASP A 159 5.90 5.20 -11.68
C ASP A 159 6.02 4.62 -10.26
N TYR A 160 5.83 5.44 -9.21
CA TYR A 160 5.99 5.00 -7.83
C TYR A 160 4.69 4.93 -7.03
N LEU A 161 4.46 3.72 -6.50
CA LEU A 161 3.51 3.49 -5.42
C LEU A 161 4.26 3.43 -4.09
N TRP A 162 3.74 4.11 -3.09
CA TRP A 162 4.28 4.13 -1.74
C TRP A 162 3.25 3.57 -0.77
N VAL A 163 3.64 2.61 0.07
CA VAL A 163 2.73 1.93 1.00
C VAL A 163 3.36 1.92 2.38
N ASP A 164 2.66 2.50 3.36
CA ASP A 164 3.07 2.40 4.76
C ASP A 164 2.87 0.98 5.27
N MET A 165 3.88 0.43 5.95
CA MET A 165 3.91 -0.96 6.40
C MET A 165 3.25 -1.15 7.77
N THR A 166 2.16 -0.42 8.02
CA THR A 166 1.39 -0.47 9.27
C THR A 166 0.49 -1.71 9.35
N TYR A 167 0.23 -2.38 8.24
CA TYR A 167 -0.49 -3.65 8.18
C TYR A 167 0.31 -4.69 7.39
N PRO A 168 0.07 -6.00 7.63
CA PRO A 168 0.71 -7.05 6.87
C PRO A 168 0.26 -7.03 5.40
N LEU A 169 1.17 -6.70 4.50
CA LEU A 169 0.99 -6.79 3.05
C LEU A 169 1.46 -8.18 2.59
N ARG A 170 0.56 -8.94 1.96
CA ARG A 170 0.83 -10.29 1.48
C ARG A 170 1.29 -10.31 0.04
N GLU A 171 0.58 -9.60 -0.82
CA GLU A 171 0.77 -9.69 -2.27
C GLU A 171 0.44 -8.35 -2.94
N ILE A 172 1.07 -8.10 -4.09
CA ILE A 172 0.75 -6.97 -4.98
C ILE A 172 0.48 -7.49 -6.39
N TYR A 173 -0.58 -6.97 -7.00
CA TYR A 173 -1.03 -7.34 -8.33
C TYR A 173 -1.05 -6.11 -9.23
N ILE A 174 -0.14 -6.09 -10.19
CA ILE A 174 0.03 -5.00 -11.15
C ILE A 174 -0.65 -5.38 -12.47
N PRO A 175 -1.62 -4.60 -12.97
CA PRO A 175 -2.35 -4.94 -14.18
C PRO A 175 -1.41 -5.01 -15.38
N LYS A 176 -1.57 -6.06 -16.20
CA LYS A 176 -0.74 -6.30 -17.39
C LYS A 176 -1.54 -6.31 -18.68
N ARG A 177 -2.65 -7.07 -18.72
CA ARG A 177 -3.55 -7.14 -19.89
C ARG A 177 -4.89 -7.75 -19.51
N ARG A 178 -5.89 -7.52 -20.36
CA ARG A 178 -7.20 -8.16 -20.30
C ARG A 178 -7.50 -8.82 -21.64
N TYR A 179 -8.15 -9.98 -21.64
CA TYR A 179 -8.58 -10.63 -22.87
C TYR A 179 -9.82 -11.49 -22.63
N HIS A 180 -10.59 -11.71 -23.69
CA HIS A 180 -11.74 -12.59 -23.63
C HIS A 180 -11.30 -14.03 -23.92
N CYS A 181 -11.43 -14.93 -22.94
CA CYS A 181 -11.05 -16.33 -23.09
C CYS A 181 -12.08 -17.08 -23.96
N PRO A 182 -11.71 -17.60 -25.15
CA PRO A 182 -12.67 -18.23 -26.05
C PRO A 182 -13.31 -19.51 -25.46
N ARG A 183 -12.59 -20.21 -24.58
CA ARG A 183 -13.03 -21.49 -24.01
C ARG A 183 -14.06 -21.33 -22.89
N SER A 184 -13.90 -20.32 -22.04
CA SER A 184 -14.80 -20.08 -20.90
C SER A 184 -15.82 -18.98 -21.18
N ASN A 185 -15.69 -18.25 -22.30
CA ASN A 185 -16.51 -17.09 -22.63
C ASN A 185 -16.52 -16.04 -21.51
N ARG A 186 -15.40 -15.89 -20.80
CA ARG A 186 -15.22 -14.95 -19.69
C ARG A 186 -14.13 -13.94 -20.03
N LEU A 187 -14.28 -12.73 -19.51
CA LEU A 187 -13.22 -11.75 -19.49
C LEU A 187 -12.19 -12.15 -18.41
N VAL A 188 -10.94 -12.31 -18.85
CA VAL A 188 -9.80 -12.67 -18.02
C VAL A 188 -8.89 -11.45 -17.87
N CYS A 189 -8.53 -11.16 -16.63
CA CYS A 189 -7.64 -10.09 -16.24
C CYS A 189 -6.31 -10.71 -15.79
N VAL A 190 -5.21 -10.31 -16.41
CA VAL A 190 -3.87 -10.82 -16.14
C VAL A 190 -3.08 -9.79 -15.36
N TYR A 191 -2.51 -10.23 -14.24
CA TYR A 191 -1.69 -9.41 -13.37
C TYR A 191 -0.27 -9.96 -13.30
N THR A 192 0.68 -9.03 -13.22
CA THR A 192 1.98 -9.29 -12.62
C THR A 192 1.78 -9.40 -11.11
N HIS A 193 2.13 -10.55 -10.56
CA HIS A 193 1.97 -10.87 -9.15
C HIS A 193 3.34 -10.96 -8.48
N ILE A 194 3.45 -10.38 -7.27
CA ILE A 194 4.63 -10.48 -6.42
C ILE A 194 4.18 -10.96 -5.03
N ASP A 195 4.75 -12.09 -4.62
CA ASP A 195 4.42 -12.80 -3.37
C ASP A 195 5.41 -12.44 -2.26
N PHE A 196 4.92 -11.79 -1.20
CA PHE A 196 5.72 -11.35 -0.06
C PHE A 196 5.77 -12.35 1.10
N GLN A 197 5.13 -13.51 0.99
CA GLN A 197 5.06 -14.53 2.03
C GLN A 197 6.37 -15.33 2.16
N ARG A 198 7.26 -15.19 1.17
CA ARG A 198 8.56 -15.85 1.11
C ARG A 198 9.62 -15.04 1.83
N LYS A 199 10.61 -15.72 2.40
CA LYS A 199 11.77 -15.08 3.03
C LYS A 199 12.65 -14.37 1.99
N HIS A 200 12.88 -13.07 2.18
CA HIS A 200 13.74 -12.26 1.33
C HIS A 200 14.33 -11.07 2.12
N SER A 201 15.19 -10.30 1.46
CA SER A 201 15.83 -9.12 2.06
C SER A 201 15.71 -7.94 1.11
N LEU A 202 15.33 -6.77 1.62
CA LEU A 202 15.16 -5.55 0.85
C LEU A 202 16.17 -4.50 1.30
N THR A 203 16.60 -3.66 0.35
CA THR A 203 17.45 -2.51 0.66
C THR A 203 16.64 -1.47 1.41
N THR A 204 17.20 -0.98 2.52
CA THR A 204 16.58 0.05 3.36
C THR A 204 17.32 1.37 3.25
N TYR A 205 16.57 2.46 3.40
CA TYR A 205 17.06 3.84 3.40
C TYR A 205 16.52 4.55 4.65
N THR A 206 17.33 4.58 5.71
CA THR A 206 17.00 5.34 6.93
C THR A 206 17.36 6.81 6.72
N TYR A 207 16.43 7.73 6.98
CA TYR A 207 16.68 9.15 6.78
C TYR A 207 17.71 9.66 7.80
N THR A 208 18.87 10.06 7.29
CA THR A 208 19.98 10.58 8.09
C THR A 208 20.61 11.76 7.35
N PRO A 209 20.22 13.02 7.65
CA PRO A 209 20.70 14.19 6.89
C PRO A 209 22.19 14.49 7.07
N LYS A 210 22.85 13.89 8.06
CA LYS A 210 24.28 14.06 8.35
C LYS A 210 24.97 12.69 8.34
N GLN A 211 26.05 12.58 7.57
CA GLN A 211 26.81 11.33 7.43
C GLN A 211 27.60 10.92 8.69
N ASN A 212 27.77 11.82 9.67
CA ASN A 212 28.70 11.67 10.81
C ASN A 212 28.89 10.24 11.33
N GLY A 213 30.06 9.66 11.05
CA GLY A 213 30.44 8.32 11.53
C GLY A 213 29.92 7.13 10.71
N ILE A 214 29.26 7.37 9.57
CA ILE A 214 28.75 6.34 8.65
C ILE A 214 29.73 6.15 7.48
N PRO A 215 30.18 4.92 7.20
CA PRO A 215 31.01 4.61 6.04
C PRO A 215 30.40 5.08 4.70
N ASP A 216 31.22 5.52 3.75
CA ASP A 216 30.76 6.04 2.45
C ASP A 216 29.92 5.03 1.66
N ASN A 217 30.18 3.72 1.81
CA ASN A 217 29.41 2.65 1.15
C ASN A 217 28.05 2.36 1.82
N GLU A 218 27.82 2.88 3.01
CA GLU A 218 26.56 2.76 3.77
C GLU A 218 25.77 4.09 3.79
N TYR A 219 26.18 5.08 2.99
CA TYR A 219 25.56 6.39 2.98
C TYR A 219 25.39 6.94 1.57
N THR A 220 24.24 7.55 1.30
CA THR A 220 24.00 8.30 0.06
C THR A 220 23.39 9.66 0.35
N ARG A 221 23.79 10.67 -0.41
CA ARG A 221 23.15 12.01 -0.42
C ARG A 221 22.04 12.13 -1.45
N GLU A 222 21.93 11.15 -2.33
CA GLU A 222 20.90 11.11 -3.36
C GLU A 222 19.86 10.04 -3.02
N GLU A 223 18.60 10.39 -3.23
CA GLU A 223 17.52 9.40 -3.18
C GLU A 223 17.72 8.37 -4.31
N PRO A 224 17.65 7.07 -4.01
CA PRO A 224 17.81 6.04 -5.01
C PRO A 224 16.74 6.16 -6.11
N ASP A 225 17.12 5.87 -7.35
CA ASP A 225 16.25 5.86 -8.55
C ASP A 225 15.40 7.11 -8.75
N LEU A 226 15.88 8.29 -8.34
CA LEU A 226 15.11 9.50 -8.54
C LEU A 226 14.84 9.71 -10.06
N PRO A 227 13.59 9.95 -10.50
CA PRO A 227 13.27 10.14 -11.91
C PRO A 227 14.01 11.35 -12.48
N PRO A 228 14.40 11.37 -13.78
CA PRO A 228 15.13 12.49 -14.37
C PRO A 228 14.45 13.84 -14.22
N CYS A 229 13.11 13.89 -14.34
CA CYS A 229 12.31 15.10 -14.14
C CYS A 229 12.42 15.65 -12.71
N GLU A 230 12.32 14.78 -11.70
CA GLU A 230 12.43 15.16 -10.29
C GLU A 230 13.87 15.51 -9.90
N LYS A 231 14.87 14.85 -10.50
CA LYS A 231 16.28 15.27 -10.42
C LYS A 231 16.46 16.70 -10.92
N GLU A 232 15.88 17.02 -12.07
CA GLU A 232 15.95 18.36 -12.66
C GLU A 232 15.19 19.39 -11.82
N ARG A 233 14.00 19.03 -11.30
CA ARG A 233 13.26 19.86 -10.34
C ARG A 233 14.11 20.19 -9.11
N GLN A 234 14.74 19.19 -8.48
CA GLN A 234 15.60 19.39 -7.31
C GLN A 234 16.86 20.23 -7.61
N ARG A 235 17.34 20.25 -8.86
CA ARG A 235 18.44 21.15 -9.26
C ARG A 235 17.99 22.61 -9.36
N ARG A 236 16.79 22.85 -9.90
CA ARG A 236 16.21 24.20 -10.06
C ARG A 236 15.71 24.75 -8.74
N GLU A 237 15.06 23.90 -7.96
CA GLU A 237 14.47 24.20 -6.66
C GLU A 237 14.98 23.18 -5.63
N PRO A 238 16.19 23.40 -5.09
CA PRO A 238 16.74 22.55 -4.05
C PRO A 238 15.79 22.46 -2.86
N ASP A 239 15.57 21.24 -2.37
CA ASP A 239 14.76 21.07 -1.19
C ASP A 239 15.36 21.85 -0.02
N GLN A 240 14.51 22.49 0.79
CA GLN A 240 14.94 23.30 1.95
C GLN A 240 15.78 22.51 2.96
N TRP A 241 15.59 21.19 3.03
CA TRP A 241 16.28 20.31 3.97
C TRP A 241 17.25 19.39 3.24
N PRO A 242 18.47 19.16 3.76
CA PRO A 242 19.40 18.20 3.16
C PRO A 242 18.80 16.79 3.08
N VAL A 243 19.08 16.10 1.98
CA VAL A 243 18.75 14.69 1.79
C VAL A 243 19.99 13.85 2.11
N GLY A 244 19.79 12.82 2.92
CA GLY A 244 20.82 11.87 3.28
C GLY A 244 20.17 10.61 3.80
N PHE A 245 20.70 9.45 3.38
CA PHE A 245 20.18 8.16 3.78
C PHE A 245 21.32 7.25 4.22
N ARG A 246 21.13 6.57 5.35
CA ARG A 246 21.90 5.38 5.68
C ARG A 246 21.30 4.20 4.91
N ILE A 247 22.15 3.54 4.13
CA ILE A 247 21.80 2.34 3.37
C ILE A 247 21.98 1.13 4.29
N GLY A 248 20.99 0.26 4.29
CA GLY A 248 21.04 -0.99 5.02
C GLY A 248 20.29 -2.09 4.29
N THR A 249 19.97 -3.15 5.03
CA THR A 249 19.16 -4.24 4.53
C THR A 249 18.23 -4.71 5.64
N GLN A 250 16.95 -4.82 5.32
CA GLN A 250 15.96 -5.43 6.21
C GLN A 250 15.69 -6.85 5.71
N GLU A 251 15.93 -7.82 6.59
CA GLU A 251 15.42 -9.16 6.37
C GLU A 251 13.92 -9.18 6.65
N MET A 252 13.15 -9.60 5.66
CA MET A 252 11.73 -9.88 5.79
C MET A 252 11.63 -11.33 6.29
N VAL A 253 11.79 -11.48 7.60
CA VAL A 253 11.83 -12.78 8.29
C VAL A 253 10.42 -13.34 8.37
N GLN A 254 10.29 -14.62 8.01
CA GLN A 254 9.07 -15.41 8.14
C GLN A 254 8.78 -15.62 9.64
N GLY A 255 7.91 -14.78 10.22
CA GLY A 255 7.30 -15.06 11.53
C GLY A 255 6.14 -16.03 11.35
N GLU A 256 5.19 -15.67 10.49
CA GLU A 256 4.10 -16.51 10.00
C GLU A 256 3.94 -16.29 8.50
N PRO A 257 4.05 -17.34 7.65
CA PRO A 257 3.97 -17.21 6.19
C PRO A 257 2.68 -16.50 5.73
N SER A 258 1.61 -16.66 6.49
CA SER A 258 0.27 -16.13 6.19
C SER A 258 0.14 -14.62 6.39
N LEU A 259 1.11 -13.96 7.03
CA LEU A 259 1.11 -12.51 7.25
C LEU A 259 1.96 -11.73 6.23
N GLY A 260 2.58 -12.40 5.25
CA GLY A 260 3.40 -11.71 4.26
C GLY A 260 4.57 -10.95 4.90
N TRP A 261 4.65 -9.64 4.67
CA TRP A 261 5.67 -8.78 5.26
C TRP A 261 5.54 -8.51 6.77
N GLY A 262 4.41 -8.91 7.39
CA GLY A 262 4.12 -8.57 8.78
C GLY A 262 3.95 -7.07 9.01
N VAL A 263 3.95 -6.66 10.28
CA VAL A 263 3.82 -5.25 10.67
C VAL A 263 5.20 -4.65 10.92
N LYS A 264 5.53 -3.60 10.19
CA LYS A 264 6.83 -2.90 10.18
C LYS A 264 6.64 -1.39 10.07
N PRO A 265 5.94 -0.76 11.03
CA PRO A 265 5.48 0.62 10.91
C PRO A 265 6.58 1.65 10.82
N GLU A 266 7.82 1.29 11.14
CA GLU A 266 9.00 2.12 10.93
C GLU A 266 9.38 2.24 9.44
N TRP A 267 8.77 1.45 8.55
CA TRP A 267 9.08 1.43 7.12
C TRP A 267 7.89 1.79 6.23
N THR A 268 8.20 2.44 5.12
CA THR A 268 7.31 2.66 3.98
C THR A 268 7.94 2.04 2.74
N ALA A 269 7.22 1.15 2.08
CA ALA A 269 7.67 0.49 0.87
C ALA A 269 7.40 1.37 -0.36
N ARG A 270 8.41 1.55 -1.20
CA ARG A 270 8.32 2.17 -2.53
C ARG A 270 8.43 1.09 -3.59
N PHE A 271 7.49 1.05 -4.52
CA PHE A 271 7.43 0.12 -5.63
C PHE A 271 7.57 0.86 -6.95
N GLN A 272 8.48 0.40 -7.82
CA GLN A 272 8.58 0.90 -9.20
C GLN A 272 7.62 0.13 -10.10
N ILE A 273 6.40 0.63 -10.23
CA ILE A 273 5.28 -0.09 -10.84
C ILE A 273 5.58 -0.50 -12.28
N ASP A 274 6.08 0.44 -13.06
CA ASP A 274 6.28 0.23 -14.49
C ASP A 274 7.43 -0.74 -14.78
N ALA A 275 8.49 -0.68 -13.97
CA ALA A 275 9.56 -1.65 -14.02
C ALA A 275 9.06 -3.03 -13.62
N LEU A 276 8.41 -3.16 -12.45
CA LEU A 276 7.82 -4.41 -11.95
C LEU A 276 6.85 -5.04 -12.95
N ARG A 277 5.99 -4.24 -13.60
CA ARG A 277 5.07 -4.67 -14.67
C ARG A 277 5.82 -5.34 -15.83
N LYS A 278 6.99 -4.81 -16.20
CA LYS A 278 7.82 -5.26 -17.33
C LYS A 278 8.81 -6.37 -16.98
N LEU A 279 9.01 -6.71 -15.70
CA LEU A 279 9.92 -7.80 -15.31
C LEU A 279 9.58 -9.13 -16.00
N PRO A 280 10.59 -9.93 -16.39
CA PRO A 280 10.40 -11.35 -16.67
C PRO A 280 9.85 -12.09 -15.44
N ASN A 281 9.08 -13.18 -15.63
CA ASN A 281 8.44 -13.89 -14.51
C ASN A 281 9.48 -14.42 -13.50
N GLU A 282 10.60 -14.97 -13.95
CA GLU A 282 11.62 -15.53 -13.03
C GLU A 282 12.63 -14.50 -12.50
N ALA A 283 12.47 -13.22 -12.88
CA ALA A 283 13.34 -12.15 -12.42
C ALA A 283 13.05 -11.79 -10.96
N ASP A 284 14.07 -11.28 -10.29
CA ASP A 284 14.01 -10.93 -8.87
C ASP A 284 13.47 -9.51 -8.70
N ALA A 285 12.30 -9.38 -8.10
CA ALA A 285 11.62 -8.09 -7.97
C ALA A 285 12.29 -7.13 -6.97
N ARG A 286 13.25 -7.61 -6.17
CA ARG A 286 13.85 -6.87 -5.05
C ARG A 286 14.53 -5.56 -5.43
N GLU A 287 15.09 -5.45 -6.63
CA GLU A 287 15.78 -4.22 -7.04
C GLU A 287 14.82 -3.03 -7.24
N TYR A 288 13.53 -3.32 -7.46
CA TYR A 288 12.47 -2.35 -7.72
C TYR A 288 11.58 -2.08 -6.49
N ILE A 289 11.96 -2.61 -5.32
CA ILE A 289 11.25 -2.45 -4.07
C ILE A 289 12.25 -1.95 -3.03
N LYS A 290 11.97 -0.78 -2.45
CA LYS A 290 12.86 -0.13 -1.48
C LYS A 290 12.08 0.27 -0.24
N LEU A 291 12.68 0.09 0.93
CA LEU A 291 12.09 0.51 2.20
C LEU A 291 12.71 1.82 2.63
N PHE A 292 11.87 2.79 2.95
CA PHE A 292 12.25 4.09 3.47
C PHE A 292 11.75 4.25 4.88
N ASP A 293 12.56 4.83 5.76
CA ASP A 293 12.12 5.12 7.13
C ASP A 293 10.90 6.06 7.12
N SER A 294 9.84 5.61 7.77
CA SER A 294 8.56 6.32 7.85
C SER A 294 8.65 7.66 8.58
N GLY A 295 9.65 7.84 9.45
CA GLY A 295 9.87 9.04 10.25
C GLY A 295 10.32 10.26 9.46
N GLY A 296 11.03 10.07 8.34
CA GLY A 296 11.51 11.19 7.52
C GLY A 296 10.58 11.59 6.37
N LEU A 297 9.56 10.78 6.06
CA LEU A 297 8.64 11.00 4.93
C LEU A 297 7.75 12.23 5.18
N VAL A 298 7.92 13.25 4.36
CA VAL A 298 7.10 14.47 4.39
C VAL A 298 5.95 14.30 3.41
N ILE A 299 4.73 14.12 3.91
CA ILE A 299 3.55 14.33 3.08
C ILE A 299 3.40 15.83 2.89
N ARG A 300 3.40 16.30 1.65
CA ARG A 300 2.87 17.64 1.39
C ARG A 300 1.39 17.59 1.79
N PRO A 301 0.92 18.37 2.79
CA PRO A 301 -0.52 18.53 2.97
C PRO A 301 -1.02 18.94 1.60
N GLY A 302 -1.91 18.13 1.00
CA GLY A 302 -2.33 18.31 -0.37
C GLY A 302 -2.56 19.79 -0.56
N GLY A 303 -1.66 20.44 -1.29
CA GLY A 303 -1.84 21.82 -1.65
C GLY A 303 -3.20 21.87 -2.31
N GLU A 304 -3.87 23.01 -2.22
CA GLU A 304 -4.98 23.33 -3.08
C GLU A 304 -4.53 23.35 -4.55
N THR A 305 -4.00 22.25 -5.09
CA THR A 305 -4.27 21.91 -6.46
C THR A 305 -5.79 21.85 -6.51
N LYS A 306 -6.36 22.82 -7.22
CA LYS A 306 -7.70 22.77 -7.77
C LYS A 306 -7.84 21.53 -8.68
N LEU A 307 -7.67 20.31 -8.17
CA LEU A 307 -8.69 19.29 -8.38
C LEU A 307 -9.95 20.00 -7.95
N ARG A 308 -10.77 20.45 -8.92
CA ARG A 308 -12.01 21.17 -8.67
C ARG A 308 -12.58 20.74 -7.33
N ALA A 309 -12.46 21.63 -6.34
CA ALA A 309 -13.00 21.53 -5.00
C ALA A 309 -14.55 21.57 -5.01
N GLU A 310 -15.16 21.14 -6.11
CA GLU A 310 -16.57 20.84 -6.26
C GLU A 310 -16.86 19.35 -6.04
N LYS A 311 -15.85 18.45 -6.03
CA LYS A 311 -16.06 17.02 -5.74
C LYS A 311 -15.34 16.45 -4.51
N VAL A 312 -14.38 17.16 -3.93
CA VAL A 312 -13.77 16.80 -2.63
C VAL A 312 -14.37 17.67 -1.50
N LYS A 313 -15.69 17.89 -1.57
CA LYS A 313 -16.47 18.48 -0.46
C LYS A 313 -17.20 17.37 0.28
N THR A 314 -16.43 16.51 0.92
CA THR A 314 -16.76 15.75 2.12
C THR A 314 -15.55 14.88 2.37
N ASN A 315 -14.81 15.11 3.45
CA ASN A 315 -14.05 14.02 4.07
C ASN A 315 -15.09 12.95 4.41
N PRO A 316 -15.16 11.79 3.74
CA PRO A 316 -16.05 10.76 4.21
C PRO A 316 -15.38 10.15 5.44
N VAL A 317 -15.78 10.63 6.61
CA VAL A 317 -15.48 9.96 7.87
C VAL A 317 -16.39 8.73 7.90
N HIS A 318 -15.86 7.59 7.46
CA HIS A 318 -16.59 6.32 7.48
C HIS A 318 -16.69 5.78 8.92
N ARG A 319 -17.90 5.40 9.33
CA ARG A 319 -18.21 4.66 10.57
C ARG A 319 -18.97 3.39 10.19
N MET A 320 -18.65 2.25 10.82
CA MET A 320 -19.09 0.90 10.44
C MET A 320 -19.96 0.23 11.51
N ASP A 321 -21.01 0.92 11.96
CA ASP A 321 -21.98 0.43 12.93
C ASP A 321 -23.39 0.30 12.31
N VAL A 322 -23.59 -0.69 11.43
CA VAL A 322 -24.94 -1.17 11.06
C VAL A 322 -24.97 -2.71 10.98
N PRO A 323 -25.92 -3.39 11.66
CA PRO A 323 -25.89 -4.83 11.88
C PRO A 323 -26.64 -5.60 10.78
N GLU A 324 -25.95 -6.06 9.73
CA GLU A 324 -26.48 -7.07 8.80
C GLU A 324 -25.33 -7.65 7.95
N VAL A 325 -24.67 -8.70 8.46
CA VAL A 325 -23.66 -9.47 7.71
C VAL A 325 -24.21 -10.87 7.42
N ILE A 326 -24.49 -11.13 6.15
CA ILE A 326 -24.75 -12.46 5.60
C ILE A 326 -23.43 -13.24 5.57
N ARG A 327 -23.42 -14.42 6.19
CA ARG A 327 -22.28 -15.36 6.19
C ARG A 327 -22.17 -16.03 4.82
N LEU A 328 -20.99 -16.06 4.22
CA LEU A 328 -20.69 -16.93 3.08
C LEU A 328 -20.12 -18.28 3.56
N PRO A 329 -20.46 -19.39 2.89
CA PRO A 329 -20.03 -20.74 3.27
C PRO A 329 -18.58 -21.00 2.84
N ILE A 330 -17.83 -21.64 3.74
CA ILE A 330 -16.50 -22.20 3.50
C ILE A 330 -16.64 -23.31 2.43
N PRO A 331 -15.85 -23.32 1.34
CA PRO A 331 -15.89 -24.42 0.39
C PRO A 331 -15.30 -25.69 1.03
N PRO A 332 -15.83 -26.90 0.71
CA PRO A 332 -15.29 -28.13 1.24
C PRO A 332 -13.89 -28.38 0.66
N VAL A 333 -12.98 -28.74 1.56
CA VAL A 333 -11.63 -29.23 1.23
C VAL A 333 -11.79 -30.52 0.43
N SER A 334 -11.19 -30.58 -0.76
CA SER A 334 -10.99 -31.82 -1.54
C SER A 334 -9.53 -32.23 -1.49
#